data_AF-A0A2V7JV68-F1
#
_entry.id   AF-A0A2V7JV68-F1
#
_cell.length_a   1.000
_cell.length_b   1.000
_cell.length_c   1.000
_cell.angle_alpha   90.00
_cell.angle_beta   90.00
_cell.angle_gamma   90.00
#
_symmetry.space_group_name_H-M   'P 1'
#
loop_
_entity.id
_entity.type
_entity.pdbx_description
1 polymer ?
#
loop_
_entity_poly.entity_id
_entity_poly.type
_entity_poly.pdbx_seq_one_letter_code
_entity_poly.pdbx_strand_id
1 'polypeptide(L)'
;ILSLTVLVWGLPAIKGAINRATTPIWNVPWLHNAVTRAAPVVTKLTPEAARYDFNWLSATGTGCFIAAIVAGLVLGVAPGQLAKIFWHTLKRMKLAVIAISFMLGLGFTTRYSGLDAVLGLAFTRTGWLFPFFGTFLGWLGVALTGSDTSSNALFGSLQRITAQQLNLDPVLMCAANSAGGVMGKMVDAQSICVATSATNQVGNEGTIFRHVFWHSIALGAIVGVIVLLYAYVFPGAVPHGLTIVK
;
A
#
# COMPACT_ATOMS: atom_id res chain seq x y z
N ILE A 1 -8.95 -21.69 -5.88
CA ILE A 1 -7.49 -21.76 -6.18
C ILE A 1 -6.81 -20.47 -5.72
N LEU A 2 -7.10 -19.32 -6.35
CA LEU A 2 -6.48 -18.04 -6.00
C LEU A 2 -6.51 -17.70 -4.50
N SER A 3 -7.68 -17.69 -3.87
CA SER A 3 -7.81 -17.33 -2.44
C SER A 3 -6.99 -18.24 -1.53
N LEU A 4 -6.95 -19.55 -1.81
CA LEU A 4 -6.16 -20.52 -1.05
C LEU A 4 -4.66 -20.26 -1.24
N THR A 5 -4.20 -20.08 -2.48
CA THR A 5 -2.79 -19.82 -2.76
C THR A 5 -2.32 -18.51 -2.12
N VAL A 6 -3.12 -17.44 -2.19
CA VAL A 6 -2.82 -16.14 -1.56
C VAL A 6 -2.76 -16.26 -0.04
N LEU A 7 -3.68 -17.02 0.58
CA LEU A 7 -3.66 -17.24 2.02
C LEU A 7 -2.40 -18.00 2.44
N VAL A 8 -2.05 -19.08 1.74
CA VAL A 8 -0.84 -19.86 1.97
C VAL A 8 0.42 -19.00 1.80
N TRP A 9 0.51 -18.20 0.73
CA TRP A 9 1.64 -17.28 0.50
C TRP A 9 1.74 -16.15 1.54
N GLY A 10 0.60 -15.76 2.14
CA GLY A 10 0.52 -14.72 3.15
C GLY A 10 0.90 -15.16 4.56
N LEU A 11 0.96 -16.47 4.84
CA LEU A 11 1.28 -16.98 6.17
C LEU A 11 2.74 -16.65 6.57
N PRO A 12 2.98 -16.08 7.77
CA PRO A 12 4.32 -15.71 8.21
C PRO A 12 5.33 -16.86 8.20
N ALA A 13 4.88 -18.08 8.57
CA ALA A 13 5.70 -19.28 8.57
C ALA A 13 6.22 -19.63 7.16
N ILE A 14 5.33 -19.58 6.16
CA ILE A 14 5.64 -19.91 4.76
C ILE A 14 6.50 -18.81 4.15
N LYS A 15 6.11 -17.55 4.34
CA LYS A 15 6.89 -16.40 3.87
C LYS A 15 8.30 -16.38 4.46
N GLY A 16 8.43 -16.68 5.76
CA GLY A 16 9.71 -16.78 6.45
C GLY A 16 10.59 -17.91 5.94
N ALA A 17 10.01 -19.09 5.69
CA ALA A 17 10.73 -20.22 5.12
C ALA A 17 11.24 -19.92 3.70
N ILE A 18 10.39 -19.34 2.84
CA ILE A 18 10.78 -18.93 1.48
C ILE A 18 11.87 -17.86 1.54
N ASN A 19 11.73 -16.86 2.42
CA ASN A 19 12.70 -15.76 2.53
C ASN A 19 14.09 -16.26 2.92
N ARG A 20 14.19 -17.15 3.90
CA ARG A 20 15.49 -17.73 4.32
C ARG A 20 16.20 -18.48 3.18
N ALA A 21 15.43 -19.11 2.30
CA ALA A 21 15.98 -19.91 1.22
C ALA A 21 16.29 -19.10 -0.06
N THR A 22 15.56 -18.00 -0.33
CA THR A 22 15.51 -17.41 -1.68
C THR A 22 15.63 -15.89 -1.75
N THR A 23 15.74 -15.18 -0.63
CA THR A 23 15.79 -13.70 -0.62
C THR A 23 17.21 -13.21 -0.37
N PRO A 24 17.99 -12.87 -1.43
CA PRO A 24 19.23 -12.14 -1.25
C PRO A 24 18.93 -10.72 -0.76
N ILE A 25 19.73 -10.27 0.20
CA ILE A 25 19.64 -8.94 0.80
C ILE A 25 20.85 -8.15 0.34
N TRP A 26 20.60 -7.02 -0.31
CA TRP A 26 21.65 -6.10 -0.73
C TRP A 26 21.56 -4.80 0.08
N ASN A 27 22.68 -4.42 0.72
CA ASN A 27 22.79 -3.09 1.31
C ASN A 27 22.96 -2.08 0.18
N VAL A 28 22.14 -1.03 0.16
CA VAL A 28 22.20 -0.01 -0.89
C VAL A 28 23.54 0.72 -0.78
N PRO A 29 24.42 0.65 -1.79
CA PRO A 29 25.72 1.32 -1.77
C PRO A 29 25.54 2.82 -1.51
N TRP A 30 26.41 3.41 -0.68
CA TRP A 30 26.41 4.84 -0.29
C TRP A 30 25.22 5.35 0.52
N LEU A 31 24.10 4.62 0.60
CA LEU A 31 22.91 5.03 1.37
C LEU A 31 22.75 4.26 2.68
N HIS A 32 23.27 3.03 2.76
CA HIS A 32 23.16 2.20 3.95
C HIS A 32 23.79 2.87 5.18
N ASN A 33 22.96 3.16 6.20
CA ASN A 33 23.33 3.87 7.43
C ASN A 33 23.89 5.30 7.24
N ALA A 34 23.76 5.88 6.05
CA ALA A 34 24.20 7.25 5.77
C ALA A 34 23.21 8.29 6.32
N VAL A 35 21.92 7.94 6.38
CA VAL A 35 20.87 8.77 6.97
C VAL A 35 20.69 8.39 8.43
N THR A 36 20.66 9.37 9.33
CA THR A 36 20.35 9.16 10.75
C THR A 36 19.01 9.80 11.08
N ARG A 37 18.18 9.08 11.84
CA ARG A 37 16.97 9.67 12.42
C ARG A 37 17.27 10.09 13.85
N ALA A 38 16.89 11.31 14.20
CA ALA A 38 17.07 11.89 15.53
C ALA A 38 15.73 12.13 16.22
N ALA A 39 15.77 12.54 17.49
CA ALA A 39 14.58 13.00 18.21
C ALA A 39 13.92 14.17 17.45
N PRO A 40 12.58 14.26 17.40
CA PRO A 40 11.59 13.45 18.12
C PRO A 40 11.18 12.14 17.41
N VAL A 41 11.57 11.91 16.16
CA VAL A 41 11.11 10.78 15.32
C VAL A 41 11.52 9.42 15.90
N VAL A 42 12.70 9.35 16.51
CA VAL A 42 13.20 8.19 17.24
C VAL A 42 13.82 8.67 18.57
N THR A 43 13.65 7.87 19.63
CA THR A 43 14.10 8.21 20.99
C THR A 43 15.63 8.17 21.14
N LYS A 44 16.34 7.44 20.29
CA LYS A 44 17.80 7.41 20.19
C LYS A 44 18.21 7.66 18.75
N LEU A 45 19.35 8.32 18.54
CA LEU A 45 19.93 8.51 17.20
C LEU A 45 20.21 7.13 16.59
N THR A 46 19.39 6.75 15.61
CA THR A 46 19.51 5.44 14.94
C THR A 46 19.80 5.65 13.47
N PRO A 47 20.89 5.06 12.93
CA PRO A 47 21.12 5.00 11.50
C PRO A 47 19.96 4.26 10.81
N GLU A 48 19.45 4.83 9.72
CA GLU A 48 18.40 4.22 8.94
C GLU A 48 19.01 3.20 7.96
N ALA A 49 18.68 1.93 8.16
CA ALA A 49 19.18 0.85 7.32
C ALA A 49 18.51 0.90 5.94
N ALA A 50 19.28 1.26 4.92
CA ALA A 50 18.86 1.10 3.53
C ALA A 50 19.23 -0.31 3.04
N ARG A 51 18.28 -1.23 3.15
CA ARG A 51 18.39 -2.61 2.65
C ARG A 51 17.38 -2.84 1.55
N TYR A 52 17.83 -3.44 0.46
CA TYR A 52 16.98 -3.91 -0.62
C TYR A 52 16.83 -5.43 -0.50
N ASP A 53 15.66 -5.85 -0.08
CA ASP A 53 15.29 -7.27 0.03
C ASP A 53 14.65 -7.73 -1.28
N PHE A 54 15.32 -8.60 -2.03
CA PHE A 54 14.78 -9.10 -3.30
C PHE A 54 13.90 -10.34 -3.08
N ASN A 55 12.66 -10.06 -2.71
CA ASN A 55 11.64 -11.04 -2.31
C ASN A 55 10.87 -11.65 -3.50
N TRP A 56 11.58 -12.11 -4.53
CA TRP A 56 10.96 -12.54 -5.79
C TRP A 56 9.97 -13.70 -5.67
N LEU A 57 10.22 -14.67 -4.77
CA LEU A 57 9.34 -15.84 -4.60
C LEU A 57 8.29 -15.63 -3.51
N SER A 58 8.61 -14.89 -2.45
CA SER A 58 7.72 -14.69 -1.29
C SER A 58 6.75 -13.51 -1.45
N ALA A 59 6.89 -12.74 -2.54
CA ALA A 59 5.92 -11.72 -2.90
C ALA A 59 4.54 -12.34 -3.18
N THR A 60 3.48 -11.70 -2.68
CA THR A 60 2.10 -12.15 -2.88
C THR A 60 1.73 -12.29 -4.36
N GLY A 61 2.30 -11.44 -5.22
CA GLY A 61 2.10 -11.50 -6.67
C GLY A 61 2.57 -12.81 -7.30
N THR A 62 3.63 -13.42 -6.78
CA THR A 62 4.13 -14.72 -7.25
C THR A 62 3.16 -15.84 -6.90
N GLY A 63 2.53 -15.78 -5.72
CA GLY A 63 1.42 -16.68 -5.36
C GLY A 63 0.22 -16.53 -6.30
N CYS A 64 -0.18 -15.29 -6.62
CA CYS A 64 -1.25 -15.04 -7.61
C CYS A 64 -0.90 -15.59 -9.00
N PHE A 65 0.35 -15.44 -9.42
CA PHE A 65 0.84 -15.95 -10.71
C PHE A 65 0.78 -17.48 -10.79
N ILE A 66 1.26 -18.17 -9.75
CA ILE A 66 1.17 -19.63 -9.66
C ILE A 66 -0.30 -20.08 -9.64
N ALA A 67 -1.15 -19.40 -8.89
CA ALA A 67 -2.58 -19.69 -8.86
C ALA A 67 -3.23 -19.54 -10.24
N ALA A 68 -2.83 -18.54 -11.03
CA ALA A 68 -3.32 -18.34 -12.38
C ALA A 68 -2.88 -19.46 -13.34
N ILE A 69 -1.63 -19.93 -13.24
CA ILE A 69 -1.15 -21.08 -14.02
C ILE A 69 -1.94 -22.34 -13.66
N VAL A 70 -2.06 -22.66 -12.37
CA VAL A 70 -2.78 -23.84 -11.90
C VAL A 70 -4.24 -23.78 -12.33
N ALA A 71 -4.91 -22.64 -12.15
CA ALA A 71 -6.28 -22.46 -12.58
C ALA A 71 -6.43 -22.61 -14.11
N GLY A 72 -5.52 -22.04 -14.89
CA GLY A 72 -5.52 -22.16 -16.35
C GLY A 72 -5.38 -23.60 -16.84
N LEU A 73 -4.49 -24.38 -16.21
CA LEU A 73 -4.30 -25.80 -16.53
C LEU A 73 -5.52 -26.65 -16.14
N VAL A 74 -6.11 -26.40 -14.96
CA VAL A 74 -7.33 -27.09 -14.50
C VAL A 74 -8.51 -26.81 -15.43
N LEU A 75 -8.60 -25.60 -15.99
CA LEU A 75 -9.61 -25.22 -16.97
C LEU A 75 -9.33 -25.74 -18.39
N GLY A 76 -8.26 -26.51 -18.60
CA GLY A 76 -7.92 -27.11 -19.89
C GLY A 76 -7.33 -26.12 -20.90
N VAL A 77 -6.86 -24.95 -20.47
CA VAL A 77 -6.22 -23.98 -21.37
C VAL A 77 -4.84 -24.47 -21.75
N ALA A 78 -4.57 -24.54 -23.06
CA ALA A 78 -3.27 -24.95 -23.57
C ALA A 78 -2.14 -24.03 -23.04
N PRO A 79 -0.96 -24.58 -22.66
CA PRO A 79 0.16 -23.79 -22.14
C PRO A 79 0.61 -22.65 -23.07
N GLY A 80 0.56 -22.87 -24.39
CA GLY A 80 0.89 -21.84 -25.38
C GLY A 80 -0.10 -20.66 -25.36
N GLN A 81 -1.38 -20.92 -25.08
CA GLN A 81 -2.39 -19.87 -24.96
C GLN A 81 -2.23 -19.09 -23.66
N LEU A 82 -1.90 -19.75 -22.54
CA LEU A 82 -1.54 -19.10 -21.28
C LEU A 82 -0.33 -18.17 -21.45
N ALA A 83 0.72 -18.63 -22.13
CA ALA A 83 1.90 -17.82 -22.40
C ALA A 83 1.57 -16.59 -23.27
N LYS A 84 0.70 -16.75 -24.28
CA LYS A 84 0.24 -15.64 -25.12
C LYS A 84 -0.54 -14.59 -24.33
N ILE A 85 -1.45 -15.02 -23.44
CA ILE A 85 -2.22 -14.13 -22.56
C ILE A 85 -1.29 -13.39 -21.60
N PHE A 86 -0.32 -14.09 -21.00
CA PHE A 86 0.67 -13.50 -20.11
C PHE A 86 1.48 -12.41 -20.83
N TRP A 87 1.99 -12.70 -22.03
CA TRP A 87 2.76 -11.74 -22.80
C TRP A 87 1.94 -10.52 -23.23
N HIS A 88 0.69 -10.72 -23.63
CA HIS A 88 -0.22 -9.63 -23.95
C HIS A 88 -0.48 -8.73 -22.73
N THR A 89 -0.63 -9.33 -21.56
CA THR A 89 -0.82 -8.62 -20.30
C THR A 89 0.41 -7.80 -19.91
N LEU A 90 1.62 -8.37 -20.03
CA LEU A 90 2.87 -7.63 -19.80
C LEU A 90 3.01 -6.41 -20.71
N LYS A 91 2.72 -6.57 -22.01
CA LYS A 91 2.75 -5.44 -22.97
C LYS A 91 1.75 -4.35 -22.61
N ARG A 92 0.56 -4.73 -22.14
CA ARG A 92 -0.48 -3.80 -21.70
C ARG A 92 -0.08 -3.05 -20.43
N MET A 93 0.62 -3.71 -19.50
CA MET A 93 0.97 -3.14 -18.19
C MET A 93 2.32 -2.40 -18.15
N LYS A 94 3.09 -2.36 -19.25
CA LYS A 94 4.44 -1.77 -19.28
C LYS A 94 4.51 -0.34 -18.71
N LEU A 95 3.55 0.52 -19.05
CA LEU A 95 3.52 1.91 -18.57
C LEU A 95 3.18 1.99 -17.08
N ALA A 96 2.27 1.14 -16.61
CA ALA A 96 1.93 1.05 -15.20
C ALA A 96 3.12 0.60 -14.36
N VAL A 97 3.90 -0.38 -14.83
CA VAL A 97 5.12 -0.85 -14.14
C VAL A 97 6.16 0.27 -14.02
N ILE A 98 6.37 1.05 -15.07
CA ILE A 98 7.29 2.21 -15.04
C ILE A 98 6.80 3.26 -14.05
N ALA A 99 5.51 3.61 -14.07
CA ALA A 99 4.93 4.60 -13.16
C ALA A 99 5.05 4.17 -11.68
N ILE A 100 4.74 2.90 -11.37
CA ILE A 100 4.90 2.34 -10.02
C ILE A 100 6.37 2.40 -9.59
N SER A 101 7.30 2.11 -10.50
CA SER A 101 8.75 2.13 -10.20
C SER A 101 9.23 3.53 -9.83
N PHE A 102 8.82 4.56 -10.59
CA PHE A 102 9.14 5.96 -10.25
C PHE A 102 8.50 6.40 -8.93
N MET A 103 7.27 5.97 -8.67
CA MET A 103 6.56 6.32 -7.46
C MET A 103 7.15 5.68 -6.20
N LEU A 104 7.58 4.40 -6.29
CA LEU A 104 8.37 3.76 -5.24
C LEU A 104 9.70 4.49 -5.03
N GLY A 105 10.37 4.88 -6.11
CA GLY A 105 11.57 5.72 -6.05
C GLY A 105 11.33 7.03 -5.29
N LEU A 106 10.25 7.73 -5.59
CA LEU A 106 9.86 8.96 -4.88
C LEU A 106 9.52 8.69 -3.40
N GLY A 107 8.85 7.58 -3.09
CA GLY A 107 8.59 7.15 -1.71
C GLY A 107 9.86 6.91 -0.91
N PHE A 108 10.85 6.22 -1.50
CA PHE A 108 12.16 6.07 -0.86
C PHE A 108 12.90 7.40 -0.73
N THR A 109 12.90 8.24 -1.76
CA THR A 109 13.55 9.56 -1.71
C THR A 109 12.96 10.45 -0.64
N THR A 110 11.63 10.54 -0.54
CA THR A 110 10.93 11.32 0.49
C THR A 110 11.17 10.79 1.91
N ARG A 111 11.32 9.47 2.04
CA ARG A 111 11.68 8.82 3.31
C ARG A 111 13.12 9.11 3.74
N TYR A 112 14.08 8.94 2.84
CA TYR A 112 15.50 9.12 3.16
C TYR A 112 15.92 10.60 3.20
N SER A 113 15.18 11.51 2.57
CA SER A 113 15.37 12.95 2.73
C SER A 113 14.76 13.52 4.02
N GLY A 114 14.03 12.70 4.79
CA GLY A 114 13.36 13.10 6.03
C GLY A 114 12.09 13.94 5.84
N LEU A 115 11.59 14.06 4.61
CA LEU A 115 10.37 14.80 4.31
C LEU A 115 9.13 14.14 4.94
N ASP A 116 9.09 12.81 4.97
CA ASP A 116 8.04 12.03 5.65
C ASP A 116 7.97 12.34 7.16
N ALA A 117 9.13 12.52 7.80
CA ALA A 117 9.26 12.86 9.20
C ALA A 117 8.82 14.30 9.49
N VAL A 118 9.23 15.28 8.68
CA VAL A 118 8.84 16.68 8.86
C VAL A 118 7.33 16.85 8.71
N LEU A 119 6.75 16.26 7.67
CA LEU A 119 5.29 16.30 7.47
C LEU A 119 4.56 15.57 8.60
N GLY A 120 5.05 14.38 9.00
CA GLY A 120 4.44 13.63 10.10
C GLY A 120 4.43 14.43 11.41
N LEU A 121 5.53 15.10 11.72
CA LEU A 121 5.61 16.01 12.87
C LEU A 121 4.65 17.20 12.75
N ALA A 122 4.50 17.79 11.57
CA ALA A 122 3.52 18.85 11.36
C ALA A 122 2.08 18.36 11.63
N PHE A 123 1.74 17.15 11.20
CA PHE A 123 0.42 16.54 11.41
C PHE A 123 0.13 16.13 12.85
N THR A 124 1.15 16.02 13.72
CA THR A 124 0.90 15.84 15.17
C THR A 124 0.10 17.01 15.75
N ARG A 125 0.17 18.20 15.16
CA ARG A 125 -0.60 19.38 15.61
C ARG A 125 -2.10 19.22 15.38
N THR A 126 -2.52 18.29 14.53
CA THR A 126 -3.94 17.93 14.35
C THR A 126 -4.51 17.26 15.61
N GLY A 127 -3.66 16.73 16.48
CA GLY A 127 -4.04 16.20 17.80
C GLY A 127 -5.01 15.03 17.69
N TRP A 128 -6.09 15.09 18.47
CA TRP A 128 -7.09 14.02 18.57
C TRP A 128 -7.86 13.74 17.26
N LEU A 129 -7.86 14.68 16.30
CA LEU A 129 -8.51 14.48 15.00
C LEU A 129 -7.59 13.80 13.99
N PHE A 130 -6.34 13.52 14.34
CA PHE A 130 -5.39 12.91 13.41
C PHE A 130 -5.88 11.57 12.81
N PRO A 131 -6.53 10.64 13.54
CA PRO A 131 -6.99 9.38 12.92
C PRO A 131 -7.98 9.60 11.75
N PHE A 132 -8.83 10.63 11.86
CA PHE A 132 -9.75 11.02 10.79
C PHE A 132 -9.01 11.62 9.59
N PHE A 133 -8.18 12.64 9.82
CA PHE A 133 -7.43 13.30 8.74
C PHE A 133 -6.36 12.39 8.13
N GLY A 134 -5.75 11.50 8.91
CA GLY A 134 -4.83 10.47 8.45
C GLY A 134 -5.51 9.52 7.46
N THR A 135 -6.79 9.20 7.67
CA THR A 135 -7.57 8.44 6.68
C THR A 135 -7.72 9.21 5.37
N PHE A 136 -7.97 10.53 5.44
CA PHE A 136 -8.03 11.40 4.26
C PHE A 136 -6.68 11.64 3.58
N LEU A 137 -5.56 11.53 4.30
CA LEU A 137 -4.23 11.52 3.69
C LEU A 137 -4.06 10.28 2.79
N GLY A 138 -4.51 9.12 3.25
CA GLY A 138 -4.54 7.90 2.44
C GLY A 138 -5.43 8.06 1.20
N TRP A 139 -6.63 8.61 1.40
CA TRP A 139 -7.56 8.96 0.32
C TRP A 139 -6.92 9.87 -0.73
N LEU A 140 -6.29 10.98 -0.31
CA LEU A 140 -5.64 11.93 -1.20
C LEU A 140 -4.48 11.28 -1.94
N GLY A 141 -3.69 10.47 -1.24
CA GLY A 141 -2.58 9.76 -1.84
C GLY A 141 -3.03 8.83 -2.96
N VAL A 142 -4.13 8.09 -2.79
CA VAL A 142 -4.63 7.21 -3.85
C VAL A 142 -5.40 7.95 -4.93
N ALA A 143 -6.15 8.99 -4.60
CA ALA A 143 -6.83 9.83 -5.59
C ALA A 143 -5.82 10.44 -6.60
N LEU A 144 -4.62 10.81 -6.14
CA LEU A 144 -3.56 11.35 -6.98
C LEU A 144 -2.75 10.26 -7.70
N THR A 145 -2.51 9.12 -7.05
CA THR A 145 -1.58 8.09 -7.55
C THR A 145 -2.25 6.93 -8.28
N GLY A 146 -3.55 6.74 -8.10
CA GLY A 146 -4.33 5.61 -8.62
C GLY A 146 -4.01 4.24 -7.99
N SER A 147 -3.17 4.19 -6.95
CA SER A 147 -2.66 2.91 -6.42
C SER A 147 -2.40 2.95 -4.90
N ASP A 148 -3.00 1.99 -4.18
CA ASP A 148 -2.79 1.84 -2.73
C ASP A 148 -1.33 1.51 -2.40
N THR A 149 -0.67 0.68 -3.22
CA THR A 149 0.74 0.33 -3.03
C THR A 149 1.62 1.57 -3.09
N SER A 150 1.33 2.44 -4.04
CA SER A 150 2.06 3.67 -4.27
C SER A 150 1.78 4.71 -3.19
N SER A 151 0.52 4.89 -2.79
CA SER A 151 0.15 5.75 -1.66
C SER A 151 0.78 5.27 -0.34
N ASN A 152 0.84 3.97 -0.10
CA ASN A 152 1.50 3.40 1.08
C ASN A 152 3.01 3.63 1.06
N ALA A 153 3.65 3.57 -0.10
CA ALA A 153 5.07 3.89 -0.23
C ALA A 153 5.36 5.38 0.05
N LEU A 154 4.44 6.27 -0.31
CA LEU A 154 4.58 7.72 -0.12
C LEU A 154 4.25 8.18 1.31
N PHE A 155 3.10 7.73 1.83
CA PHE A 155 2.52 8.26 3.06
C PHE A 155 2.54 7.28 4.23
N GLY A 156 2.81 5.98 4.01
CA GLY A 156 2.80 4.98 5.08
C GLY A 156 3.82 5.27 6.19
N SER A 157 5.03 5.73 5.83
CA SER A 157 6.05 6.12 6.81
C SER A 157 5.60 7.34 7.64
N LEU A 158 5.02 8.35 6.99
CA LEU A 158 4.46 9.53 7.65
C LEU A 158 3.37 9.14 8.67
N GLN A 159 2.45 8.25 8.28
CA GLN A 159 1.37 7.76 9.15
C GLN A 159 1.93 7.07 10.39
N ARG A 160 2.93 6.20 10.19
CA ARG A 160 3.61 5.50 11.28
C ARG A 160 4.29 6.48 12.25
N ILE A 161 5.06 7.44 11.72
CA ILE A 161 5.78 8.43 12.55
C ILE A 161 4.78 9.25 13.36
N THR A 162 3.74 9.77 12.72
CA THR A 162 2.72 10.60 13.39
C THR A 162 1.97 9.81 14.47
N ALA A 163 1.63 8.55 14.19
CA ALA A 163 1.01 7.67 15.17
C ALA A 163 1.88 7.50 16.41
N GLN A 164 3.19 7.26 16.23
CA GLN A 164 4.13 7.12 17.33
C GLN A 164 4.26 8.40 18.18
N GLN A 165 4.21 9.59 17.56
CA GLN A 165 4.25 10.87 18.28
C GLN A 165 2.96 11.15 19.07
N LEU A 166 1.81 10.72 18.54
CA LEU A 166 0.50 10.89 19.16
C LEU A 166 0.13 9.75 20.11
N ASN A 167 1.03 8.79 20.35
CA ASN A 167 0.76 7.56 21.12
C ASN A 167 -0.46 6.77 20.59
N LEU A 168 -0.65 6.79 19.27
CA LEU A 168 -1.66 5.99 18.56
C LEU A 168 -1.04 4.70 18.04
N ASP A 169 -1.88 3.69 17.82
CA ASP A 169 -1.41 2.43 17.26
C ASP A 169 -0.91 2.62 15.81
N PRO A 170 0.36 2.30 15.50
CA PRO A 170 0.89 2.46 14.15
C PRO A 170 0.26 1.51 13.12
N VAL A 171 -0.22 0.32 13.54
CA VAL A 171 -0.87 -0.64 12.64
C VAL A 171 -2.22 -0.07 12.19
N LEU A 172 -3.00 0.48 13.12
CA LEU A 172 -4.26 1.15 12.85
C LEU A 172 -4.06 2.31 11.87
N MET A 173 -3.09 3.19 12.10
CA MET A 173 -2.86 4.33 11.21
C MET A 173 -2.33 3.93 9.83
N CYS A 174 -1.46 2.92 9.75
CA CYS A 174 -1.04 2.37 8.44
C CYS A 174 -2.21 1.70 7.71
N ALA A 175 -3.09 0.99 8.43
CA ALA A 175 -4.28 0.39 7.88
C ALA A 175 -5.30 1.45 7.41
N ALA A 176 -5.46 2.53 8.18
CA ALA A 176 -6.29 3.68 7.82
C ALA A 176 -5.82 4.34 6.52
N ASN A 177 -4.50 4.43 6.29
CA ASN A 177 -3.95 4.92 5.02
C ASN A 177 -4.42 4.07 3.83
N SER A 178 -4.41 2.75 3.98
CA SER A 178 -4.89 1.84 2.94
C SER A 178 -6.40 1.89 2.78
N ALA A 179 -7.16 1.85 3.89
CA ALA A 179 -8.62 1.86 3.89
C ALA A 179 -9.19 3.16 3.31
N GLY A 180 -8.65 4.31 3.72
CA GLY A 180 -8.98 5.61 3.12
C GLY A 180 -8.54 5.69 1.65
N GLY A 181 -7.40 5.09 1.32
CA GLY A 181 -6.89 4.98 -0.04
C GLY A 181 -7.86 4.28 -1.01
N VAL A 182 -8.47 3.17 -0.60
CA VAL A 182 -9.48 2.48 -1.41
C VAL A 182 -10.66 3.41 -1.73
N MET A 183 -11.06 4.27 -0.79
CA MET A 183 -12.11 5.25 -1.05
C MET A 183 -11.65 6.31 -2.06
N GLY A 184 -10.36 6.68 -2.04
CA GLY A 184 -9.74 7.57 -3.02
C GLY A 184 -9.71 7.03 -4.45
N LYS A 185 -9.68 5.70 -4.64
CA LYS A 185 -9.70 5.10 -5.99
C LYS A 185 -10.93 5.46 -6.81
N MET A 186 -12.06 5.72 -6.16
CA MET A 186 -13.28 6.08 -6.86
C MET A 186 -13.14 7.36 -7.68
N VAL A 187 -12.27 8.29 -7.24
CA VAL A 187 -12.04 9.58 -7.90
C VAL A 187 -10.73 9.61 -8.70
N ASP A 188 -9.97 8.51 -8.68
CA ASP A 188 -8.72 8.46 -9.41
C ASP A 188 -8.99 8.38 -10.92
N ALA A 189 -8.21 9.15 -11.69
CA ALA A 189 -8.42 9.27 -13.12
C ALA A 189 -8.22 7.94 -13.87
N GLN A 190 -7.35 7.05 -13.36
CA GLN A 190 -7.05 5.78 -14.01
C GLN A 190 -8.24 4.81 -13.91
N SER A 191 -8.82 4.69 -12.72
CA SER A 191 -10.00 3.88 -12.42
C SER A 191 -11.22 4.40 -13.17
N ILE A 192 -11.41 5.72 -13.26
CA ILE A 192 -12.52 6.30 -14.03
C ILE A 192 -12.37 5.99 -15.51
N CYS A 193 -11.20 6.18 -16.13
CA CYS A 193 -10.96 5.85 -17.53
C CYS A 193 -11.17 4.35 -17.82
N VAL A 194 -10.76 3.47 -16.89
CA VAL A 194 -11.02 2.02 -17.01
C VAL A 194 -12.52 1.73 -16.91
N ALA A 195 -13.23 2.35 -15.96
CA ALA A 195 -14.66 2.20 -15.79
C ALA A 195 -15.43 2.66 -17.05
N THR A 196 -15.12 3.83 -17.60
CA THR A 196 -15.79 4.35 -18.82
C THR A 196 -15.57 3.44 -20.02
N SER A 197 -14.37 2.89 -20.16
CA SER A 197 -14.07 1.91 -21.22
C SER A 197 -14.85 0.60 -21.05
N ALA A 198 -15.05 0.14 -19.80
CA ALA A 198 -15.78 -1.10 -19.52
C ALA A 198 -17.31 -0.94 -19.67
N THR A 199 -17.85 0.25 -19.41
CA THR A 199 -19.28 0.54 -19.50
C THR A 199 -19.70 1.16 -20.84
N ASN A 200 -18.80 1.25 -21.83
CA ASN A 200 -19.02 1.95 -23.10
C ASN A 200 -19.48 3.41 -22.95
N GLN A 201 -18.93 4.13 -21.96
CA GLN A 201 -19.22 5.55 -21.69
C GLN A 201 -17.99 6.45 -21.88
N VAL A 202 -17.09 6.07 -22.80
CA VAL A 202 -15.88 6.83 -23.13
C VAL A 202 -16.26 8.25 -23.54
N GLY A 203 -15.59 9.26 -22.96
CA GLY A 203 -15.92 10.67 -23.16
C GLY A 203 -16.88 11.25 -22.11
N ASN A 204 -17.42 10.42 -21.20
CA ASN A 204 -18.29 10.84 -20.09
C ASN A 204 -17.60 10.79 -18.71
N GLU A 205 -16.26 10.76 -18.69
CA GLU A 205 -15.44 10.64 -17.47
C GLU A 205 -15.77 11.74 -16.45
N GLY A 206 -15.98 12.97 -16.93
CA GLY A 206 -16.27 14.13 -16.08
C GLY A 206 -17.62 14.02 -15.35
N THR A 207 -18.63 13.46 -16.00
CA THR A 207 -19.95 13.25 -15.38
C THR A 207 -19.87 12.19 -14.29
N ILE A 208 -19.16 11.09 -14.56
CA ILE A 208 -18.91 10.04 -13.58
C ILE A 208 -18.12 10.60 -12.41
N PHE A 209 -17.00 11.28 -12.67
CA PHE A 209 -16.17 11.94 -11.66
C PHE A 209 -17.02 12.82 -10.74
N ARG A 210 -17.83 13.71 -11.30
CA ARG A 210 -18.67 14.64 -10.52
C ARG A 210 -19.69 13.92 -9.63
N HIS A 211 -20.19 12.76 -10.08
CA HIS A 211 -21.12 11.96 -9.30
C HIS A 211 -20.41 11.17 -8.19
N VAL A 212 -19.31 10.49 -8.50
CA VAL A 212 -18.58 9.64 -7.53
C VAL A 212 -17.75 10.46 -6.54
N PHE A 213 -17.41 11.71 -6.84
CA PHE A 213 -16.62 12.58 -5.96
C PHE A 213 -17.23 12.71 -4.56
N TRP A 214 -18.52 13.02 -4.48
CA TRP A 214 -19.22 13.15 -3.20
C TRP A 214 -19.35 11.81 -2.46
N HIS A 215 -19.58 10.72 -3.20
CA HIS A 215 -19.62 9.38 -2.63
C HIS A 215 -18.27 8.99 -2.04
N SER A 216 -17.18 9.33 -2.73
CA SER A 216 -15.82 9.06 -2.31
C SER A 216 -15.45 9.81 -1.03
N ILE A 217 -15.81 11.08 -0.92
CA ILE A 217 -15.60 11.87 0.30
C ILE A 217 -16.46 11.34 1.46
N ALA A 218 -17.74 11.04 1.21
CA ALA A 218 -18.65 10.53 2.25
C ALA A 218 -18.16 9.20 2.81
N LEU A 219 -17.76 8.26 1.94
CA LEU A 219 -17.21 6.97 2.36
C LEU A 219 -15.84 7.14 3.04
N GLY A 220 -15.00 8.05 2.57
CA GLY A 220 -13.75 8.41 3.25
C GLY A 220 -13.99 8.95 4.67
N ALA A 221 -15.02 9.78 4.86
CA ALA A 221 -15.42 10.29 6.17
C ALA A 221 -15.93 9.17 7.08
N ILE A 222 -16.74 8.25 6.56
CA ILE A 222 -17.23 7.08 7.31
C ILE A 222 -16.04 6.24 7.79
N VAL A 223 -15.09 5.92 6.92
CA VAL A 223 -13.88 5.19 7.31
C VAL A 223 -13.08 5.98 8.34
N GLY A 224 -12.94 7.31 8.18
CA GLY A 224 -12.27 8.16 9.15
C GLY A 224 -12.92 8.14 10.54
N VAL A 225 -14.25 8.13 10.60
CA VAL A 225 -15.01 7.99 11.86
C VAL A 225 -14.79 6.61 12.48
N ILE A 226 -14.80 5.54 11.68
CA ILE A 226 -14.50 4.18 12.16
C ILE A 226 -13.09 4.11 12.74
N VAL A 227 -12.10 4.72 12.08
CA VAL A 227 -10.72 4.77 12.55
C VAL A 227 -10.60 5.58 13.85
N LEU A 228 -11.34 6.70 14.00
CA LEU A 228 -11.43 7.43 15.27
C LEU A 228 -11.99 6.57 16.40
N LEU A 229 -13.04 5.79 16.13
CA LEU A 229 -13.64 4.88 17.11
C LEU A 229 -12.64 3.79 17.52
N TYR A 230 -11.89 3.22 16.58
CA TYR A 230 -10.83 2.26 16.91
C TYR A 230 -9.65 2.87 17.64
N ALA A 231 -9.33 4.14 17.37
CA ALA A 231 -8.24 4.83 18.04
C ALA A 231 -8.56 5.13 19.52
N TYR A 232 -9.80 5.52 19.84
CA TYR A 232 -10.13 6.05 21.17
C TYR A 232 -11.15 5.25 21.97
N VAL A 233 -12.09 4.56 21.31
CA VAL A 233 -13.19 3.84 21.99
C VAL A 233 -12.92 2.35 22.06
N PHE A 234 -12.43 1.74 20.99
CA PHE A 234 -12.18 0.30 20.89
C PHE A 234 -10.71 -0.03 20.51
N PRO A 235 -9.71 0.44 21.26
CA PRO A 235 -8.30 0.15 20.95
C PRO A 235 -7.99 -1.35 20.96
N GLY A 236 -8.68 -2.14 21.78
CA GLY A 236 -8.51 -3.60 21.84
C GLY A 236 -9.03 -4.36 20.61
N ALA A 237 -9.77 -3.71 19.70
CA ALA A 237 -10.23 -4.32 18.45
C ALA A 237 -9.15 -4.29 17.35
N VAL A 238 -8.07 -3.53 17.54
CA VAL A 238 -6.96 -3.48 16.58
C VAL A 238 -6.17 -4.78 16.69
N PRO A 239 -6.09 -5.60 15.64
CA PRO A 239 -5.32 -6.83 15.69
C PRO A 239 -3.83 -6.51 15.67
N HIS A 240 -3.23 -6.40 16.86
CA HIS A 240 -1.78 -6.38 17.00
C HIS A 240 -1.27 -7.80 16.73
N GLY A 241 -1.10 -8.15 15.46
CA GLY A 241 -0.50 -9.39 14.98
C GLY A 241 -0.86 -10.64 15.77
N LEU A 242 -1.91 -11.36 15.35
CA LEU A 242 -2.26 -12.73 15.74
C LEU A 242 -1.35 -13.35 16.83
N THR A 243 -1.76 -13.26 18.09
CA THR A 243 -1.21 -14.05 19.22
C THR A 243 -1.35 -15.57 19.04
N ILE A 244 -1.89 -16.01 17.90
CA ILE A 244 -2.22 -17.40 17.54
C ILE A 244 -1.01 -18.14 16.94
N VAL A 245 0.10 -17.47 16.63
CA VAL A 245 1.34 -18.15 16.20
C VAL A 245 2.49 -17.74 17.11
N LYS A 246 2.57 -18.43 18.25
CA LYS A 246 3.82 -18.59 19.01
C LYS A 246 4.69 -19.66 18.36
#